data_AF-A0A0E3L2Q7-F1
#
_entry.id   AF-A0A0E3L2Q7-F1
#
_cell.length_a   1.000
_cell.length_b   1.000
_cell.length_c   1.000
_cell.angle_alpha   90.00
_cell.angle_beta   90.00
_cell.angle_gamma   90.00
#
_symmetry.space_group_name_H-M   'P 1'
#
loop_
_entity.id
_entity.type
_entity.pdbx_description
1 polymer ?
#
loop_
_entity_poly.entity_id
_entity_poly.type
_entity_poly.pdbx_seq_one_letter_code
_entity_poly.pdbx_strand_id
1 'polypeptide(L)'
;MQGGSLSTSLSKNIELEIYSDEVFNGVDPFDNTNWMYLGALFVPTGYKTEVLKNLNDLRCITNHNWNISESDCPESCKYHKENNTEIHFKEIHRSSARYMIAKNWISFFNKEACQKHRKMLYCNILGINLSNISYCEFGSGKTELNIYNRFYRTLLMGGLNYFFKDYSNIIINSIYHDKGSQEYHEFFPWHPIQQTESKIDRLSIDCDEIKFIDSDHRNSKSDESQFIQLIDLILGATFSTIHNSSSNPRKRAVCELFKPVLHKLLDREKNTTGQMIGDYYKSNYYRTYQISFFPKNKMTAEEVITYLNLEGSIQKKEKYRVDNFYYSRIIGSQRQQTLEKWF
;
A
#
# COMPACT_ATOMS: atom_id res chain seq x y z
N MET A 1 17.96 51.42 8.66
CA MET A 1 16.69 50.68 8.84
C MET A 1 16.21 50.25 7.47
N GLN A 2 16.43 48.98 7.10
CA GLN A 2 15.75 48.35 5.96
C GLN A 2 15.13 47.08 6.49
N GLY A 3 13.80 47.07 6.52
CA GLY A 3 13.00 45.96 7.02
C GLY A 3 13.10 44.78 6.07
N GLY A 4 13.66 43.68 6.58
CA GLY A 4 13.54 42.37 5.94
C GLY A 4 12.08 41.93 6.00
N SER A 5 11.45 41.81 4.84
CA SER A 5 10.18 41.12 4.67
C SER A 5 10.40 39.64 5.03
N LEU A 6 10.04 39.26 6.25
CA LEU A 6 9.82 37.87 6.64
C LEU A 6 8.73 37.31 5.72
N SER A 7 9.12 36.50 4.74
CA SER A 7 8.14 35.71 4.01
C SER A 7 7.59 34.67 4.99
N THR A 8 6.38 34.90 5.46
CA THR A 8 5.60 33.88 6.15
C THR A 8 5.45 32.71 5.19
N SER A 9 6.15 31.60 5.47
CA SER A 9 5.93 30.36 4.73
C SER A 9 4.46 29.98 4.87
N LEU A 10 3.70 30.06 3.78
CA LEU A 10 2.32 29.58 3.74
C LEU A 10 2.29 28.16 4.32
N SER A 11 1.56 27.98 5.43
CA SER A 11 1.36 26.67 6.05
C SER A 11 0.69 25.75 5.04
N LYS A 12 1.42 24.72 4.58
CA LYS A 12 0.88 23.73 3.66
C LYS A 12 0.09 22.71 4.45
N ASN A 13 -1.20 22.65 4.20
CA ASN A 13 -2.10 21.68 4.81
C ASN A 13 -2.51 20.63 3.77
N ILE A 14 -2.77 19.40 4.23
CA ILE A 14 -3.34 18.35 3.39
C ILE A 14 -4.36 17.54 4.20
N GLU A 15 -5.47 17.24 3.55
CA GLU A 15 -6.52 16.37 4.07
C GLU A 15 -6.51 15.05 3.30
N LEU A 16 -6.59 13.95 4.03
CA LEU A 16 -6.41 12.60 3.52
C LEU A 16 -7.51 11.67 4.00
N GLU A 17 -7.76 10.64 3.21
CA GLU A 17 -8.36 9.39 3.67
C GLU A 17 -7.40 8.24 3.39
N ILE A 18 -7.47 7.18 4.19
CA ILE A 18 -6.57 6.02 4.08
C ILE A 18 -7.39 4.78 3.82
N TYR A 19 -6.93 3.94 2.89
CA TYR A 19 -7.55 2.66 2.54
C TYR A 19 -6.49 1.56 2.62
N SER A 20 -6.79 0.51 3.35
CA SER A 20 -5.81 -0.53 3.66
C SER A 20 -6.34 -1.93 3.41
N ASP A 21 -5.40 -2.83 3.12
CA ASP A 21 -5.63 -4.26 2.92
C ASP A 21 -4.32 -5.05 3.17
N GLU A 22 -4.41 -6.38 3.19
CA GLU A 22 -3.28 -7.27 3.44
C GLU A 22 -3.22 -8.56 2.63
N VAL A 23 -2.02 -9.15 2.62
CA VAL A 23 -1.79 -10.54 2.23
C VAL A 23 -1.11 -11.27 3.38
N PHE A 24 -1.78 -12.28 3.94
CA PHE A 24 -1.23 -13.16 4.97
C PHE A 24 -0.52 -14.38 4.39
N ASN A 25 0.47 -14.87 5.14
CA ASN A 25 1.06 -16.20 5.02
C ASN A 25 1.57 -16.56 3.61
N GLY A 26 2.21 -15.58 2.97
CA GLY A 26 2.85 -15.75 1.68
C GLY A 26 4.20 -16.42 1.81
N VAL A 27 4.31 -17.68 1.41
CA VAL A 27 5.59 -18.39 1.38
C VAL A 27 6.37 -17.98 0.12
N ASP A 28 7.58 -17.47 0.31
CA ASP A 28 8.52 -17.21 -0.78
C ASP A 28 9.02 -18.56 -1.33
N PRO A 29 8.75 -18.90 -2.60
CA PRO A 29 9.15 -20.20 -3.15
C PRO A 29 10.67 -20.35 -3.31
N PHE A 30 11.45 -19.27 -3.14
CA PHE A 30 12.90 -19.30 -3.29
C PHE A 30 13.62 -19.81 -2.04
N ASP A 31 13.29 -19.28 -0.87
CA ASP A 31 13.96 -19.57 0.40
C ASP A 31 13.01 -20.14 1.46
N ASN A 32 11.75 -20.39 1.10
CA ASN A 32 10.68 -20.87 1.98
C ASN A 32 10.41 -19.96 3.18
N THR A 33 10.80 -18.68 3.12
CA THR A 33 10.45 -17.72 4.16
C THR A 33 8.98 -17.34 4.08
N ASN A 34 8.35 -17.15 5.25
CA ASN A 34 6.96 -16.73 5.35
C ASN A 34 6.88 -15.20 5.40
N TRP A 35 5.95 -14.63 4.65
CA TRP A 35 5.75 -13.19 4.56
C TRP A 35 4.31 -12.76 4.79
N MET A 36 4.16 -11.58 5.36
CA MET A 36 2.91 -10.82 5.43
C MET A 36 3.10 -9.49 4.70
N TYR A 37 2.13 -9.03 3.93
CA TYR A 37 2.19 -7.74 3.26
C TYR A 37 1.04 -6.87 3.73
N LEU A 38 1.32 -5.62 4.10
CA LEU A 38 0.31 -4.63 4.45
C LEU A 38 0.40 -3.50 3.42
N GLY A 39 -0.74 -3.06 2.91
CA GLY A 39 -0.85 -1.94 1.98
C GLY A 39 -1.66 -0.81 2.60
N ALA A 40 -1.23 0.44 2.37
CA ALA A 40 -1.97 1.64 2.68
C ALA A 40 -1.97 2.59 1.49
N LEU A 41 -3.15 2.97 1.03
CA LEU A 41 -3.39 3.96 0.00
C LEU A 41 -3.87 5.26 0.67
N PHE A 42 -3.09 6.33 0.54
CA PHE A 42 -3.46 7.65 1.03
C PHE A 42 -4.04 8.46 -0.14
N VAL A 43 -5.27 8.92 0.03
CA VAL A 43 -6.06 9.63 -0.97
C VAL A 43 -6.26 11.06 -0.49
N PRO A 44 -5.64 12.08 -1.11
CA PRO A 44 -5.99 13.46 -0.84
C PRO A 44 -7.46 13.71 -1.18
N THR A 45 -8.20 14.31 -0.26
CA THR A 45 -9.65 14.50 -0.39
C THR A 45 -10.02 15.29 -1.64
N GLY A 46 -9.19 16.28 -2.02
CA GLY A 46 -9.35 17.06 -3.25
C GLY A 46 -9.25 16.26 -4.56
N TYR A 47 -8.69 15.04 -4.54
CA TYR A 47 -8.63 14.15 -5.71
C TYR A 47 -9.59 12.96 -5.63
N LYS A 48 -10.27 12.74 -4.50
CA LYS A 48 -11.10 11.56 -4.26
C LYS A 48 -12.16 11.36 -5.34
N THR A 49 -12.95 12.39 -5.64
CA THR A 49 -14.02 12.32 -6.65
C THR A 49 -13.47 12.04 -8.04
N GLU A 50 -12.34 12.63 -8.41
CA GLU A 50 -11.70 12.41 -9.70
C GLU A 50 -11.17 10.98 -9.83
N VAL A 51 -10.50 10.45 -8.79
CA VAL A 51 -10.01 9.07 -8.79
C VAL A 51 -11.18 8.09 -8.85
N LEU A 52 -12.21 8.29 -8.02
CA LEU A 52 -13.40 7.45 -8.01
C LEU A 52 -14.08 7.42 -9.39
N LYS A 53 -14.24 8.59 -10.04
CA LYS A 53 -14.76 8.68 -11.39
C LYS A 53 -13.92 7.88 -12.37
N ASN A 54 -12.60 8.02 -12.35
CA ASN A 54 -11.71 7.26 -13.23
C ASN A 54 -11.82 5.75 -12.99
N LEU A 55 -11.84 5.29 -11.73
CA LEU A 55 -11.99 3.87 -11.42
C LEU A 55 -13.30 3.31 -11.96
N ASN A 56 -14.41 4.04 -11.75
CA ASN A 56 -15.72 3.67 -12.27
C ASN A 56 -15.75 3.67 -13.80
N ASP A 57 -15.27 4.73 -14.45
CA ASP A 57 -15.20 4.83 -15.90
C ASP A 57 -14.41 3.68 -16.53
N LEU A 58 -13.30 3.28 -15.90
CA LEU A 58 -12.49 2.15 -16.37
C LEU A 58 -13.18 0.78 -16.20
N ARG A 59 -14.31 0.69 -15.48
CA ARG A 59 -15.21 -0.47 -15.51
C ARG A 59 -15.93 -0.58 -16.85
N CYS A 60 -16.18 0.53 -17.52
CA CYS A 60 -16.69 0.55 -18.89
C CYS A 60 -15.54 0.27 -19.87
N ILE A 61 -15.31 -1.02 -20.16
CA ILE A 61 -14.15 -1.48 -20.94
C ILE A 61 -14.05 -0.84 -22.34
N THR A 62 -15.19 -0.55 -22.98
CA THR A 62 -15.23 -0.02 -24.36
C THR A 62 -15.21 1.50 -24.41
N ASN A 63 -16.06 2.15 -23.61
CA ASN A 63 -16.36 3.58 -23.78
C ASN A 63 -15.75 4.46 -22.69
N HIS A 64 -15.21 3.87 -21.63
CA HIS A 64 -14.60 4.58 -20.50
C HIS A 64 -15.49 5.69 -19.92
N ASN A 65 -16.80 5.43 -19.90
CA ASN A 65 -17.82 6.32 -19.35
C ASN A 65 -18.86 5.46 -18.65
N TRP A 66 -18.72 5.32 -17.33
CA TRP A 66 -19.57 4.45 -16.52
C TRP A 66 -20.79 5.20 -16.02
N ASN A 67 -21.97 4.60 -16.23
CA ASN A 67 -23.22 5.12 -15.70
C ASN A 67 -23.72 4.19 -14.59
N ILE A 68 -24.42 4.72 -13.59
CA ILE A 68 -24.92 3.89 -12.48
C ILE A 68 -25.95 2.89 -13.00
N SER A 69 -26.90 3.36 -13.82
CA SER A 69 -27.91 2.52 -14.46
C SER A 69 -27.51 2.14 -15.88
N GLU A 70 -27.88 0.92 -16.28
CA GLU A 70 -27.79 0.48 -17.68
C GLU A 70 -28.66 1.34 -18.59
N SER A 71 -29.81 1.83 -18.11
CA SER A 71 -30.70 2.73 -18.86
C SER A 71 -30.05 4.06 -19.24
N ASP A 72 -29.04 4.47 -18.48
CA ASP A 72 -28.38 5.77 -18.62
C ASP A 72 -27.12 5.64 -19.48
N CYS A 73 -26.79 4.42 -19.95
CA CYS A 73 -25.68 4.21 -20.86
C CYS A 73 -26.04 4.76 -22.25
N PRO A 74 -25.21 5.62 -22.85
CA PRO A 74 -25.48 6.23 -24.16
C PRO A 74 -25.49 5.20 -25.32
N GLU A 75 -25.10 3.97 -25.05
CA GLU A 75 -25.16 2.84 -25.97
C GLU A 75 -25.88 1.66 -25.29
N SER A 76 -26.42 0.73 -26.09
CA SER A 76 -26.94 -0.55 -25.59
C SER A 76 -25.82 -1.39 -24.95
N CYS A 77 -25.47 -1.05 -23.71
CA CYS A 77 -24.31 -1.57 -22.99
C CYS A 77 -24.53 -3.05 -22.60
N LYS A 78 -24.13 -3.95 -23.50
CA LYS A 78 -24.28 -5.41 -23.29
C LYS A 78 -23.52 -5.97 -22.10
N TYR A 79 -22.56 -5.21 -21.57
CA TYR A 79 -21.61 -5.67 -20.54
C TYR A 79 -21.83 -4.99 -19.19
N HIS A 80 -22.84 -4.12 -19.03
CA HIS A 80 -23.03 -3.32 -17.81
C HIS A 80 -23.09 -4.20 -16.55
N LYS A 81 -23.98 -5.20 -16.59
CA LYS A 81 -24.16 -6.15 -15.50
C LYS A 81 -22.91 -7.01 -15.22
N GLU A 82 -22.16 -7.38 -16.25
CA GLU A 82 -20.94 -8.18 -16.09
C GLU A 82 -19.79 -7.35 -15.48
N ASN A 83 -19.67 -6.09 -15.90
CA ASN A 83 -18.63 -5.15 -15.46
C ASN A 83 -18.92 -4.56 -14.07
N ASN A 84 -20.19 -4.59 -13.63
CA ASN A 84 -20.61 -4.31 -12.26
C ASN A 84 -20.24 -5.49 -11.33
N THR A 85 -18.94 -5.66 -11.12
CA THR A 85 -18.36 -6.79 -10.40
C THR A 85 -17.22 -6.32 -9.50
N GLU A 86 -17.08 -6.96 -8.36
CA GLU A 86 -15.93 -6.78 -7.48
C GLU A 86 -14.63 -7.19 -8.20
N ILE A 87 -13.61 -6.35 -8.03
CA ILE A 87 -12.23 -6.55 -8.48
C ILE A 87 -11.39 -6.94 -7.27
N HIS A 88 -11.21 -8.25 -7.08
CA HIS A 88 -10.33 -8.80 -6.06
C HIS A 88 -9.21 -9.59 -6.74
N PHE A 89 -7.93 -9.31 -6.44
CA PHE A 89 -6.76 -9.87 -7.14
C PHE A 89 -6.82 -11.40 -7.23
N LYS A 90 -7.25 -12.06 -6.15
CA LYS A 90 -7.37 -13.52 -6.10
C LYS A 90 -8.36 -14.05 -7.14
N GLU A 91 -9.38 -13.28 -7.49
CA GLU A 91 -10.49 -13.70 -8.34
C GLU A 91 -10.51 -13.04 -9.74
N ILE A 92 -9.53 -12.20 -10.09
CA ILE A 92 -9.50 -11.53 -11.41
C ILE A 92 -9.50 -12.49 -12.60
N HIS A 93 -9.05 -13.72 -12.41
CA HIS A 93 -8.99 -14.74 -13.44
C HIS A 93 -10.37 -15.33 -13.79
N ARG A 94 -11.37 -15.17 -12.91
CA ARG A 94 -12.68 -15.85 -13.01
C ARG A 94 -13.55 -15.35 -14.16
N SER A 95 -13.41 -14.09 -14.57
CA SER A 95 -14.17 -13.53 -15.69
C SER A 95 -13.32 -12.59 -16.54
N SER A 96 -13.75 -12.39 -17.78
CA SER A 96 -13.09 -11.45 -18.69
C SER A 96 -13.25 -10.01 -18.20
N ALA A 97 -14.42 -9.64 -17.67
CA ALA A 97 -14.66 -8.34 -17.06
C ALA A 97 -13.66 -8.03 -15.94
N ARG A 98 -13.55 -8.91 -14.91
CA ARG A 98 -12.64 -8.70 -13.78
C ARG A 98 -11.19 -8.53 -14.23
N TYR A 99 -10.75 -9.38 -15.15
CA TYR A 99 -9.40 -9.32 -15.72
C TYR A 99 -9.12 -8.01 -16.46
N MET A 100 -10.03 -7.58 -17.34
CA MET A 100 -9.85 -6.37 -18.14
C MET A 100 -9.89 -5.11 -17.28
N ILE A 101 -10.83 -5.03 -16.33
CA ILE A 101 -10.92 -3.91 -15.39
C ILE A 101 -9.65 -3.85 -14.52
N ALA A 102 -9.16 -4.99 -14.02
CA ALA A 102 -7.91 -5.04 -13.26
C ALA A 102 -6.72 -4.50 -14.06
N LYS A 103 -6.60 -4.84 -15.36
CA LYS A 103 -5.55 -4.29 -16.23
C LYS A 103 -5.68 -2.77 -16.39
N ASN A 104 -6.90 -2.28 -16.59
CA ASN A 104 -7.18 -0.86 -16.75
C ASN A 104 -6.81 -0.08 -15.48
N TRP A 105 -7.21 -0.58 -14.31
CA TRP A 105 -6.91 0.02 -13.01
C TRP A 105 -5.40 0.03 -12.71
N ILE A 106 -4.69 -1.07 -12.94
CA ILE A 106 -3.22 -1.11 -12.80
C ILE A 106 -2.54 -0.13 -13.76
N SER A 107 -3.02 -0.02 -15.00
CA SER A 107 -2.48 0.94 -15.96
C SER A 107 -2.69 2.38 -15.50
N PHE A 108 -3.90 2.74 -15.07
CA PHE A 108 -4.23 4.06 -14.52
C PHE A 108 -3.37 4.40 -13.29
N PHE A 109 -3.29 3.48 -12.34
CA PHE A 109 -2.51 3.65 -11.12
C PHE A 109 -1.02 3.93 -11.42
N ASN A 110 -0.43 3.12 -12.31
CA ASN A 110 0.97 3.20 -12.68
C ASN A 110 1.31 4.42 -13.55
N LYS A 111 0.42 4.82 -14.45
CA LYS A 111 0.69 5.86 -15.45
C LYS A 111 0.22 7.25 -15.04
N GLU A 112 -0.68 7.35 -14.07
CA GLU A 112 -1.31 8.62 -13.74
C GLU A 112 -1.40 8.82 -12.22
N ALA A 113 -2.19 7.99 -11.53
CA ALA A 113 -2.66 8.32 -10.19
C ALA A 113 -1.54 8.49 -9.16
N CYS A 114 -0.53 7.60 -9.18
CA CYS A 114 0.60 7.64 -8.26
C CYS A 114 1.83 8.40 -8.79
N GLN A 115 1.72 9.17 -9.89
CA GLN A 115 2.87 9.91 -10.41
C GLN A 115 3.07 11.26 -9.71
N LYS A 116 4.33 11.65 -9.48
CA LYS A 116 4.78 12.87 -8.80
C LYS A 116 4.20 14.17 -9.37
N HIS A 117 3.82 14.18 -10.65
CA HIS A 117 3.25 15.35 -11.31
C HIS A 117 1.74 15.53 -11.05
N ARG A 118 1.02 14.46 -10.65
CA ARG A 118 -0.42 14.49 -10.36
C ARG A 118 -0.70 14.31 -8.86
N LYS A 119 -0.02 13.34 -8.22
CA LYS A 119 -0.14 13.03 -6.78
C LYS A 119 -1.59 12.78 -6.33
N MET A 120 -2.38 12.12 -7.18
CA MET A 120 -3.78 11.81 -6.89
C MET A 120 -3.88 10.72 -5.82
N LEU A 121 -2.88 9.84 -5.77
CA LEU A 121 -2.76 8.75 -4.83
C LEU A 121 -1.32 8.64 -4.33
N TYR A 122 -1.18 8.22 -3.08
CA TYR A 122 0.08 7.80 -2.50
C TYR A 122 -0.05 6.39 -1.96
N CYS A 123 0.93 5.52 -2.18
CA CYS A 123 0.85 4.12 -1.79
C CYS A 123 2.08 3.70 -0.98
N ASN A 124 1.86 3.15 0.20
CA ASN A 124 2.88 2.52 1.02
C ASN A 124 2.58 1.03 1.13
N ILE A 125 3.56 0.17 0.82
CA ILE A 125 3.47 -1.27 1.05
C ILE A 125 4.64 -1.70 1.93
N LEU A 126 4.33 -2.47 2.96
CA LEU A 126 5.31 -3.06 3.87
C LEU A 126 5.22 -4.59 3.80
N GLY A 127 6.27 -5.22 3.27
CA GLY A 127 6.47 -6.67 3.34
C GLY A 127 7.21 -7.05 4.62
N ILE A 128 6.61 -7.93 5.41
CA ILE A 128 7.11 -8.38 6.70
C ILE A 128 7.59 -9.83 6.55
N ASN A 129 8.89 -10.09 6.74
CA ASN A 129 9.45 -11.44 6.78
C ASN A 129 9.20 -12.06 8.15
N LEU A 130 8.11 -12.81 8.26
CA LEU A 130 7.68 -13.47 9.48
C LEU A 130 8.69 -14.54 9.93
N SER A 131 9.39 -15.20 9.01
CA SER A 131 10.44 -16.18 9.37
C SER A 131 11.64 -15.56 10.10
N ASN A 132 11.85 -14.25 9.96
CA ASN A 132 12.93 -13.52 10.61
C ASN A 132 12.49 -12.79 11.89
N ILE A 133 11.22 -12.89 12.29
CA ILE A 133 10.71 -12.23 13.51
C ILE A 133 10.65 -13.23 14.66
N SER A 134 11.06 -12.79 15.85
CA SER A 134 10.81 -13.54 17.09
C SER A 134 9.39 -13.28 17.60
N TYR A 135 8.58 -14.33 17.72
CA TYR A 135 7.14 -14.21 18.06
C TYR A 135 6.88 -14.01 19.55
N CYS A 136 7.86 -14.30 20.42
CA CYS A 136 7.70 -14.24 21.88
C CYS A 136 7.34 -12.84 22.40
N GLU A 137 7.67 -11.79 21.64
CA GLU A 137 7.46 -10.38 22.01
C GLU A 137 6.11 -9.80 21.54
N PHE A 138 5.23 -10.65 21.02
CA PHE A 138 3.91 -10.27 20.51
C PHE A 138 2.77 -10.85 21.33
N GLY A 139 3.05 -11.33 22.55
CA GLY A 139 2.07 -11.88 23.48
C GLY A 139 1.50 -13.23 23.06
N SER A 140 0.74 -13.85 23.96
CA SER A 140 0.03 -15.10 23.73
C SER A 140 -1.38 -14.84 23.17
N GLY A 141 -1.82 -15.69 22.24
CA GLY A 141 -3.14 -15.59 21.61
C GLY A 141 -3.19 -14.56 20.46
N LYS A 142 -3.76 -14.98 19.31
CA LYS A 142 -3.86 -14.16 18.08
C LYS A 142 -2.53 -13.48 17.68
N THR A 143 -1.38 -14.12 17.93
CA THR A 143 -0.04 -13.54 17.77
C THR A 143 0.20 -12.91 16.39
N GLU A 144 -0.30 -13.52 15.31
CA GLU A 144 -0.21 -12.94 13.95
C GLU A 144 -0.95 -11.60 13.83
N LEU A 145 -2.10 -11.43 14.48
CA LEU A 145 -2.84 -10.17 14.53
C LEU A 145 -2.17 -9.14 15.44
N ASN A 146 -1.49 -9.57 16.50
CA ASN A 146 -0.67 -8.67 17.33
C ASN A 146 0.52 -8.13 16.52
N ILE A 147 1.18 -8.99 15.73
CA ILE A 147 2.22 -8.61 14.77
C ILE A 147 1.64 -7.62 13.77
N TYR A 148 0.52 -7.96 13.13
CA TYR A 148 -0.19 -7.09 12.19
C TYR A 148 -0.44 -5.70 12.78
N ASN A 149 -1.08 -5.62 13.95
CA ASN A 149 -1.42 -4.38 14.63
C ASN A 149 -0.17 -3.52 14.93
N ARG A 150 0.97 -4.13 15.27
CA ARG A 150 2.23 -3.39 15.46
C ARG A 150 2.76 -2.84 14.14
N PHE A 151 2.79 -3.64 13.08
CA PHE A 151 3.32 -3.17 11.81
C PHE A 151 2.38 -2.28 11.02
N TYR A 152 1.07 -2.33 11.27
CA TYR A 152 0.12 -1.38 10.69
C TYR A 152 0.42 0.06 11.15
N ARG A 153 0.82 0.24 12.42
CA ARG A 153 1.34 1.53 12.93
C ARG A 153 2.59 1.96 12.18
N THR A 154 3.55 1.05 11.97
CA THR A 154 4.75 1.31 11.16
C THR A 154 4.39 1.73 9.73
N LEU A 155 3.40 1.07 9.11
CA LEU A 155 2.91 1.38 7.77
C LEU A 155 2.33 2.79 7.68
N LEU A 156 1.45 3.16 8.62
CA LEU A 156 0.84 4.50 8.67
C LEU A 156 1.91 5.58 8.90
N MET A 157 2.70 5.46 9.98
CA MET A 157 3.75 6.42 10.31
C MET A 157 4.79 6.54 9.20
N GLY A 158 5.19 5.42 8.59
CA GLY A 158 6.15 5.38 7.50
C GLY A 158 5.64 6.11 6.24
N GLY A 159 4.37 5.94 5.88
CA GLY A 159 3.76 6.66 4.77
C GLY A 159 3.63 8.15 5.07
N LEU A 160 3.10 8.50 6.26
CA LEU A 160 2.83 9.89 6.66
C LEU A 160 4.10 10.74 6.74
N ASN A 161 5.15 10.21 7.36
CA ASN A 161 6.44 10.89 7.48
C ASN A 161 7.23 10.91 6.18
N TYR A 162 6.99 9.99 5.26
CA TYR A 162 7.75 9.93 4.01
C TYR A 162 7.13 10.80 2.90
N PHE A 163 5.83 10.64 2.66
CA PHE A 163 5.12 11.32 1.56
C PHE A 163 4.80 12.78 1.87
N PHE A 164 4.43 13.06 3.13
CA PHE A 164 3.83 14.33 3.49
C PHE A 164 4.73 15.21 4.35
N LYS A 165 6.04 14.92 4.48
CA LYS A 165 6.94 15.69 5.35
C LYS A 165 7.03 17.20 5.09
N ASP A 166 6.67 17.64 3.89
CA ASP A 166 6.74 19.05 3.49
C ASP A 166 5.43 19.81 3.84
N TYR A 167 4.46 19.14 4.49
CA TYR A 167 3.21 19.73 5.00
C TYR A 167 3.33 20.07 6.48
N SER A 168 2.87 21.25 6.87
CA SER A 168 2.86 21.72 8.26
C SER A 168 1.67 21.17 9.05
N ASN A 169 0.61 20.74 8.37
CA ASN A 169 -0.55 20.10 8.98
C ASN A 169 -1.06 18.97 8.07
N ILE A 170 -1.33 17.81 8.65
CA ILE A 170 -1.93 16.64 7.99
C ILE A 170 -3.20 16.30 8.76
N ILE A 171 -4.31 16.21 8.06
CA ILE A 171 -5.60 15.81 8.63
C ILE A 171 -6.00 14.49 7.96
N ILE A 172 -6.33 13.47 8.75
CA ILE A 172 -6.91 12.22 8.26
C ILE A 172 -8.38 12.21 8.64
N ASN A 173 -9.26 12.30 7.65
CA ASN A 173 -10.70 12.36 7.88
C ASN A 173 -11.29 10.98 8.22
N SER A 174 -10.72 9.92 7.65
CA SER A 174 -11.16 8.53 7.86
C SER A 174 -10.07 7.54 7.47
N ILE A 175 -10.05 6.40 8.18
CA ILE A 175 -9.25 5.23 7.83
C ILE A 175 -10.21 4.07 7.55
N TYR A 176 -10.07 3.48 6.37
CA TYR A 176 -10.86 2.37 5.87
C TYR A 176 -10.00 1.12 5.72
N HIS A 177 -10.62 -0.03 5.94
CA HIS A 177 -9.97 -1.33 5.83
C HIS A 177 -10.95 -2.35 5.24
N ASP A 178 -10.47 -3.33 4.48
CA ASP A 178 -11.33 -4.45 4.06
C ASP A 178 -11.84 -5.23 5.27
N LYS A 179 -13.01 -5.86 5.15
CA LYS A 179 -13.54 -6.70 6.23
C LYS A 179 -12.67 -7.94 6.43
N GLY A 180 -12.28 -8.20 7.67
CA GLY A 180 -11.39 -9.30 8.00
C GLY A 180 -11.34 -9.61 9.49
N SER A 181 -10.45 -10.53 9.86
CA SER A 181 -10.24 -10.96 11.25
C SER A 181 -9.83 -9.83 12.21
N GLN A 182 -9.30 -8.75 11.65
CA GLN A 182 -8.84 -7.53 12.27
C GLN A 182 -9.97 -6.75 12.95
N GLU A 183 -11.18 -6.78 12.39
CA GLU A 183 -12.38 -6.14 12.97
C GLU A 183 -12.69 -6.68 14.36
N TYR A 184 -12.39 -7.96 14.61
CA TYR A 184 -12.66 -8.67 15.87
C TYR A 184 -11.45 -8.73 16.80
N HIS A 185 -10.42 -7.92 16.54
CA HIS A 185 -9.25 -7.80 17.39
C HIS A 185 -9.46 -6.65 18.39
N GLU A 186 -9.25 -6.90 19.69
CA GLU A 186 -9.56 -5.96 20.77
C GLU A 186 -8.96 -4.56 20.59
N PHE A 187 -7.75 -4.50 20.01
CA PHE A 187 -7.01 -3.25 19.86
C PHE A 187 -7.03 -2.68 18.44
N PHE A 188 -7.24 -3.51 17.42
CA PHE A 188 -6.92 -3.06 16.06
C PHE A 188 -7.84 -1.95 15.53
N PRO A 189 -9.16 -1.95 15.82
CA PRO A 189 -10.05 -0.89 15.36
C PRO A 189 -9.63 0.53 15.77
N TRP A 190 -9.02 0.74 16.95
CA TRP A 190 -8.78 2.08 17.49
C TRP A 190 -7.31 2.36 17.86
N HIS A 191 -6.56 1.35 18.30
CA HIS A 191 -5.22 1.55 18.84
C HIS A 191 -4.19 2.07 17.82
N PRO A 192 -4.17 1.62 16.55
CA PRO A 192 -3.30 2.21 15.54
C PRO A 192 -3.47 3.70 15.33
N ILE A 193 -4.72 4.18 15.41
CA ILE A 193 -5.06 5.61 15.24
C ILE A 193 -4.40 6.41 16.36
N GLN A 194 -4.73 6.08 17.61
CA GLN A 194 -4.23 6.78 18.79
C GLN A 194 -2.69 6.79 18.85
N GLN A 195 -2.05 5.65 18.56
CA GLN A 195 -0.59 5.54 18.56
C GLN A 195 0.05 6.32 17.41
N THR A 196 -0.59 6.40 16.24
CA THR A 196 -0.04 7.15 15.10
C THR A 196 -0.15 8.66 15.34
N GLU A 197 -1.31 9.13 15.80
CA GLU A 197 -1.57 10.55 16.09
C GLU A 197 -0.63 11.08 17.18
N SER A 198 -0.51 10.36 18.30
CA SER A 198 0.36 10.77 19.42
C SER A 198 1.87 10.83 19.10
N LYS A 199 2.30 10.30 17.94
CA LYS A 199 3.71 10.27 17.53
C LYS A 199 4.06 11.25 16.42
N ILE A 200 3.07 11.91 15.81
CA ILE A 200 3.30 12.84 14.70
C ILE A 200 2.67 14.19 15.07
N ASP A 201 3.48 15.12 15.58
CA ASP A 201 3.03 16.42 16.12
C ASP A 201 2.14 17.26 15.18
N ARG A 202 2.28 17.04 13.86
CA ARG A 202 1.58 17.76 12.79
C ARG A 202 0.40 16.99 12.20
N LEU A 203 -0.07 15.96 12.89
CA LEU A 203 -1.13 15.07 12.46
C LEU A 203 -2.37 15.23 13.36
N SER A 204 -3.54 15.34 12.74
CA SER A 204 -4.86 15.19 13.36
C SER A 204 -5.59 14.03 12.68
N ILE A 205 -6.25 13.16 13.44
CA ILE A 205 -7.09 12.08 12.91
C ILE A 205 -8.52 12.27 13.43
N ASP A 206 -9.44 12.59 12.51
CA ASP A 206 -10.81 12.99 12.86
C ASP A 206 -11.77 11.78 13.03
N CYS A 207 -11.22 10.57 13.16
CA CYS A 207 -11.98 9.35 13.39
C CYS A 207 -11.36 8.54 14.54
N ASP A 208 -12.20 8.03 15.46
CA ASP A 208 -11.75 7.24 16.61
C ASP A 208 -11.50 5.77 16.26
N GLU A 209 -12.16 5.26 15.22
CA GLU A 209 -12.09 3.86 14.80
C GLU A 209 -11.89 3.72 13.28
N ILE A 210 -11.18 2.65 12.89
CA ILE A 210 -11.05 2.17 11.53
C ILE A 210 -12.41 1.64 11.06
N LYS A 211 -12.85 2.09 9.89
CA LYS A 211 -14.10 1.67 9.27
C LYS A 211 -13.86 0.43 8.40
N PHE A 212 -14.41 -0.71 8.81
CA PHE A 212 -14.34 -1.96 8.04
C PHE A 212 -15.45 -2.00 6.99
N ILE A 213 -15.07 -2.09 5.70
CA ILE A 213 -15.98 -2.03 4.57
C ILE A 213 -15.85 -3.31 3.75
N ASP A 214 -16.97 -3.83 3.28
CA ASP A 214 -16.99 -4.94 2.32
C ASP A 214 -16.43 -4.45 0.97
N SER A 215 -15.38 -5.10 0.48
CA SER A 215 -14.76 -4.74 -0.80
C SER A 215 -15.70 -4.89 -2.00
N ASP A 216 -16.77 -5.69 -1.94
CA ASP A 216 -17.81 -5.69 -2.97
C ASP A 216 -18.75 -4.49 -2.78
N HIS A 217 -18.59 -3.48 -3.65
CA HIS A 217 -19.39 -2.25 -3.64
C HIS A 217 -20.91 -2.50 -3.79
N ARG A 218 -21.31 -3.67 -4.32
CA ARG A 218 -22.72 -4.06 -4.44
C ARG A 218 -23.31 -4.48 -3.09
N ASN A 219 -22.47 -5.02 -2.20
CA ASN A 219 -22.84 -5.41 -0.84
C ASN A 219 -22.72 -4.22 0.11
N SER A 220 -21.60 -3.48 0.05
CA SER A 220 -21.34 -2.34 0.93
C SER A 220 -22.26 -1.14 0.64
N LYS A 221 -22.71 -1.00 -0.61
CA LYS A 221 -23.41 0.19 -1.12
C LYS A 221 -22.62 1.49 -0.89
N SER A 222 -21.29 1.37 -0.95
CA SER A 222 -20.35 2.46 -0.68
C SER A 222 -19.30 2.57 -1.77
N ASP A 223 -19.03 3.80 -2.19
CA ASP A 223 -17.97 4.10 -3.16
C ASP A 223 -16.56 3.84 -2.60
N GLU A 224 -16.42 3.80 -1.27
CA GLU A 224 -15.14 3.52 -0.60
C GLU A 224 -14.61 2.12 -0.97
N SER A 225 -15.51 1.19 -1.27
CA SER A 225 -15.17 -0.15 -1.73
C SER A 225 -14.36 -0.15 -3.04
N GLN A 226 -14.42 0.91 -3.85
CA GLN A 226 -13.59 1.04 -5.05
C GLN A 226 -12.11 1.19 -4.68
N PHE A 227 -11.80 1.96 -3.64
CA PHE A 227 -10.43 2.16 -3.16
C PHE A 227 -9.90 0.93 -2.42
N ILE A 228 -10.76 0.20 -1.68
CA ILE A 228 -10.41 -1.09 -1.08
C ILE A 228 -10.02 -2.10 -2.16
N GLN A 229 -10.86 -2.26 -3.20
CA GLN A 229 -10.54 -3.12 -4.36
C GLN A 229 -9.25 -2.69 -5.06
N LEU A 230 -8.97 -1.39 -5.15
CA LEU A 230 -7.76 -0.87 -5.76
C LEU A 230 -6.50 -1.25 -4.97
N ILE A 231 -6.50 -1.06 -3.64
CA ILE A 231 -5.34 -1.42 -2.81
C ILE A 231 -5.12 -2.94 -2.77
N ASP A 232 -6.18 -3.76 -2.70
CA ASP A 232 -6.08 -5.22 -2.84
C ASP A 232 -5.43 -5.61 -4.17
N LEU A 233 -5.88 -5.00 -5.28
CA LEU A 233 -5.34 -5.29 -6.60
C LEU A 233 -3.84 -4.96 -6.70
N ILE A 234 -3.43 -3.80 -6.18
CA ILE A 234 -2.04 -3.35 -6.18
C ILE A 234 -1.18 -4.24 -5.26
N LEU A 235 -1.69 -4.58 -4.09
CA LEU A 235 -1.01 -5.41 -3.10
C LEU A 235 -0.84 -6.84 -3.61
N GLY A 236 -1.89 -7.42 -4.16
CA GLY A 236 -1.88 -8.74 -4.81
C GLY A 236 -0.93 -8.78 -6.01
N ALA A 237 -0.96 -7.76 -6.88
CA ALA A 237 -0.01 -7.65 -7.99
C ALA A 237 1.45 -7.53 -7.49
N THR A 238 1.68 -6.74 -6.44
CA THR A 238 3.01 -6.60 -5.80
C THR A 238 3.48 -7.96 -5.27
N PHE A 239 2.66 -8.61 -4.45
CA PHE A 239 2.97 -9.90 -3.85
C PHE A 239 3.23 -10.97 -4.92
N SER A 240 2.33 -11.12 -5.90
CA SER A 240 2.48 -12.14 -6.94
C SER A 240 3.62 -11.87 -7.92
N THR A 241 3.98 -10.62 -8.17
CA THR A 241 5.15 -10.30 -9.00
C THR A 241 6.45 -10.62 -8.28
N ILE A 242 6.53 -10.33 -6.98
CA ILE A 242 7.72 -10.60 -6.16
C ILE A 242 7.92 -12.10 -5.95
N HIS A 243 6.86 -12.81 -5.54
CA HIS A 243 6.95 -14.20 -5.11
C HIS A 243 6.59 -15.19 -6.21
N ASN A 244 6.28 -14.73 -7.41
CA ASN A 244 5.81 -15.57 -8.52
C ASN A 244 4.69 -16.54 -8.10
N SER A 245 3.77 -16.08 -7.24
CA SER A 245 2.83 -16.93 -6.51
C SER A 245 1.65 -17.45 -7.34
N SER A 246 1.61 -17.17 -8.64
CA SER A 246 0.52 -17.64 -9.51
C SER A 246 1.00 -18.11 -10.88
N SER A 247 0.54 -19.30 -11.27
CA SER A 247 0.68 -19.85 -12.63
C SER A 247 -0.45 -19.42 -13.58
N ASN A 248 -1.49 -18.73 -13.08
CA ASN A 248 -2.65 -18.37 -13.90
C ASN A 248 -2.29 -17.31 -14.95
N PRO A 249 -2.58 -17.53 -16.25
CA PRO A 249 -2.19 -16.60 -17.33
C PRO A 249 -2.74 -15.18 -17.17
N ARG A 250 -3.98 -15.01 -16.70
CA ARG A 250 -4.60 -13.69 -16.50
C ARG A 250 -3.94 -12.91 -15.36
N LYS A 251 -3.64 -13.58 -14.25
CA LYS A 251 -2.89 -12.97 -13.13
C LYS A 251 -1.47 -12.59 -13.56
N ARG A 252 -0.78 -13.49 -14.26
CA ARG A 252 0.56 -13.20 -14.81
C ARG A 252 0.55 -12.00 -15.74
N ALA A 253 -0.45 -11.86 -16.62
CA ALA A 253 -0.56 -10.69 -17.49
C ALA A 253 -0.73 -9.36 -16.73
N VAL A 254 -1.45 -9.37 -15.60
CA VAL A 254 -1.54 -8.20 -14.72
C VAL A 254 -0.20 -7.92 -14.03
N CYS A 255 0.49 -8.96 -13.52
CA CYS A 255 1.82 -8.82 -12.93
C CYS A 255 2.85 -8.28 -13.95
N GLU A 256 2.83 -8.74 -15.20
CA GLU A 256 3.73 -8.24 -16.25
C GLU A 256 3.48 -6.75 -16.58
N LEU A 257 2.23 -6.28 -16.51
CA LEU A 257 1.93 -4.84 -16.61
C LEU A 257 2.48 -4.04 -15.43
N PHE A 258 2.50 -4.64 -14.23
CA PHE A 258 2.95 -3.99 -13.01
C PHE A 258 4.48 -4.00 -12.85
N LYS A 259 5.14 -5.04 -13.37
CA LYS A 259 6.58 -5.31 -13.24
C LYS A 259 7.51 -4.13 -13.56
N PRO A 260 7.33 -3.32 -14.63
CA PRO A 260 8.20 -2.16 -14.87
C PRO A 260 8.18 -1.11 -13.76
N VAL A 261 7.03 -0.93 -13.11
CA VAL A 261 6.90 -0.03 -11.95
C VAL A 261 7.60 -0.65 -10.76
N LEU A 262 7.33 -1.93 -10.47
CA LEU A 262 7.97 -2.64 -9.37
C LEU A 262 9.51 -2.60 -9.49
N HIS A 263 10.06 -2.80 -10.68
CA HIS A 263 11.51 -2.69 -10.92
C HIS A 263 12.07 -1.35 -10.47
N LYS A 264 11.44 -0.25 -10.90
CA LYS A 264 11.84 1.10 -10.51
C LYS A 264 11.67 1.35 -9.01
N LEU A 265 10.64 0.79 -8.39
CA LEU A 265 10.41 0.96 -6.96
C LEU A 265 11.46 0.24 -6.13
N LEU A 266 11.96 -0.90 -6.59
CA LEU A 266 12.88 -1.76 -5.86
C LEU A 266 14.35 -1.53 -6.21
N ASP A 267 14.63 -0.78 -7.27
CA ASP A 267 15.97 -0.28 -7.57
C ASP A 267 16.36 0.87 -6.61
N ARG A 268 16.84 0.45 -5.43
CA ARG A 268 17.33 1.31 -4.35
C ARG A 268 18.58 0.67 -3.73
N GLU A 269 19.57 1.48 -3.44
CA GLU A 269 20.76 1.02 -2.73
C GLU A 269 21.41 2.17 -1.97
N LYS A 270 22.29 1.84 -1.00
CA LYS A 270 23.14 2.81 -0.32
C LYS A 270 24.52 2.77 -0.94
N ASN A 271 25.02 3.91 -1.39
CA ASN A 271 26.41 4.02 -1.82
C ASN A 271 27.35 4.02 -0.61
N THR A 272 28.66 4.09 -0.86
CA THR A 272 29.71 4.09 0.18
C THR A 272 29.62 5.26 1.17
N THR A 273 28.98 6.37 0.79
CA THR A 273 28.76 7.53 1.67
C THR A 273 27.45 7.44 2.45
N GLY A 274 26.69 6.36 2.29
CA GLY A 274 25.38 6.16 2.91
C GLY A 274 24.23 6.91 2.23
N GLN A 275 24.49 7.58 1.11
CA GLN A 275 23.46 8.22 0.30
C GLN A 275 22.66 7.15 -0.47
N MET A 276 21.35 7.33 -0.50
CA MET A 276 20.48 6.47 -1.29
C MET A 276 20.59 6.81 -2.80
N ILE A 277 20.80 5.79 -3.62
CA ILE A 277 20.85 5.86 -5.08
C ILE A 277 19.95 4.77 -5.70
N GLY A 278 19.80 4.79 -7.03
CA GLY A 278 18.89 3.91 -7.79
C GLY A 278 17.82 4.69 -8.56
N ASP A 279 17.19 4.03 -9.53
CA ASP A 279 16.17 4.60 -10.41
C ASP A 279 14.96 5.12 -9.66
N TYR A 280 14.64 4.54 -8.50
CA TYR A 280 13.53 5.00 -7.67
C TYR A 280 13.60 6.51 -7.41
N TYR A 281 14.78 7.01 -7.05
CA TYR A 281 15.01 8.41 -6.65
C TYR A 281 14.92 9.40 -7.82
N LYS A 282 15.03 8.89 -9.06
CA LYS A 282 14.89 9.66 -10.30
C LYS A 282 13.53 9.48 -10.97
N SER A 283 12.74 8.50 -10.50
CA SER A 283 11.46 8.13 -11.10
C SER A 283 10.34 9.10 -10.77
N ASN A 284 9.25 9.01 -11.55
CA ASN A 284 7.99 9.70 -11.27
C ASN A 284 7.25 9.12 -10.05
N TYR A 285 7.78 8.10 -9.36
CA TYR A 285 7.17 7.50 -8.16
C TYR A 285 7.84 7.96 -6.86
N TYR A 286 8.92 8.75 -6.96
CA TYR A 286 9.65 9.22 -5.80
C TYR A 286 8.74 10.05 -4.88
N ARG A 287 8.59 9.57 -3.63
CA ARG A 287 7.67 10.10 -2.61
C ARG A 287 6.17 10.07 -2.95
N THR A 288 5.76 9.18 -3.84
CA THR A 288 4.34 8.89 -4.06
C THR A 288 4.04 7.41 -3.94
N TYR A 289 5.00 6.55 -4.25
CA TYR A 289 4.84 5.11 -4.07
C TYR A 289 6.12 4.52 -3.47
N GLN A 290 5.99 3.76 -2.40
CA GLN A 290 7.08 2.97 -1.84
C GLN A 290 6.66 1.56 -1.47
N ILE A 291 7.61 0.64 -1.64
CA ILE A 291 7.54 -0.74 -1.17
C ILE A 291 8.77 -0.94 -0.31
N SER A 292 8.59 -1.39 0.93
CA SER A 292 9.66 -1.64 1.89
C SER A 292 9.55 -3.06 2.43
N PHE A 293 10.68 -3.63 2.86
CA PHE A 293 10.71 -4.97 3.44
C PHE A 293 11.46 -4.96 4.78
N PHE A 294 10.98 -5.77 5.72
CA PHE A 294 11.54 -5.87 7.06
C PHE A 294 11.17 -7.22 7.71
N PRO A 295 11.98 -7.83 8.58
CA PRO A 295 13.40 -7.57 8.80
C PRO A 295 14.27 -8.41 7.85
N LYS A 296 15.43 -7.86 7.49
CA LYS A 296 16.44 -8.50 6.64
C LYS A 296 17.14 -9.67 7.30
N ASN A 297 17.47 -9.51 8.56
CA ASN A 297 18.14 -10.53 9.36
C ASN A 297 17.17 -11.08 10.39
N LYS A 298 17.38 -12.34 10.78
CA LYS A 298 16.65 -12.95 11.89
C LYS A 298 16.87 -12.13 13.15
N MET A 299 15.77 -11.69 13.76
CA MET A 299 15.77 -10.87 14.96
C MET A 299 15.65 -11.74 16.21
N THR A 300 16.45 -11.44 17.21
CA THR A 300 16.27 -11.90 18.59
C THR A 300 15.10 -11.19 19.27
N ALA A 301 14.64 -11.72 20.40
CA ALA A 301 13.63 -11.08 21.25
C ALA A 301 14.02 -9.63 21.63
N GLU A 302 15.27 -9.44 22.08
CA GLU A 302 15.79 -8.13 22.47
C GLU A 302 15.81 -7.14 21.29
N GLU A 303 16.18 -7.61 20.10
CA GLU A 303 16.12 -6.80 18.88
C GLU A 303 14.69 -6.44 18.51
N VAL A 304 13.72 -7.35 18.67
CA VAL A 304 12.30 -7.03 18.44
C VAL A 304 11.85 -5.91 19.37
N ILE A 305 12.11 -6.02 20.68
CA ILE A 305 11.77 -4.97 21.67
C ILE A 305 12.44 -3.63 21.31
N THR A 306 13.69 -3.68 20.87
CA THR A 306 14.50 -2.48 20.61
C THR A 306 14.15 -1.80 19.29
N TYR A 307 13.97 -2.56 18.21
CA TYR A 307 13.64 -2.05 16.88
C TYR A 307 12.17 -1.77 16.69
N LEU A 308 11.30 -2.47 17.40
CA LEU A 308 9.85 -2.30 17.33
C LEU A 308 9.43 -2.01 18.76
N ASN A 309 9.55 -0.75 19.19
CA ASN A 309 9.09 -0.40 20.53
C ASN A 309 7.61 -0.81 20.67
N LEU A 310 7.11 -0.93 21.91
CA LEU A 310 5.73 -1.41 22.16
C LEU A 310 4.67 -0.64 21.34
N GLU A 311 4.99 0.61 21.03
CA GLU A 311 4.19 1.59 20.28
C GLU A 311 4.31 1.47 18.73
N GLY A 312 5.19 0.61 18.20
CA GLY A 312 5.34 0.34 16.77
C GLY A 312 6.27 1.30 16.01
N SER A 313 6.92 2.22 16.72
CA SER A 313 7.95 3.10 16.16
C SER A 313 9.30 2.38 16.07
N ILE A 314 10.03 2.64 14.99
CA ILE A 314 11.35 2.05 14.77
C ILE A 314 12.42 2.97 15.35
N GLN A 315 13.04 2.55 16.44
CA GLN A 315 14.11 3.31 17.08
C GLN A 315 15.44 3.07 16.36
N LYS A 316 16.04 4.14 15.83
CA LYS A 316 17.47 4.14 15.50
C LYS A 316 18.26 4.37 16.78
N LYS A 317 18.69 3.32 17.48
CA LYS A 317 19.74 3.48 18.50
C LYS A 317 21.09 3.64 17.81
N GLU A 318 21.81 4.71 18.14
CA GLU A 318 23.20 4.96 17.73
C GLU A 318 24.18 3.83 18.12
N LYS A 319 23.78 2.95 19.05
CA LYS A 319 24.62 1.85 19.56
C LYS A 319 24.61 0.57 18.74
N TYR A 320 23.62 0.32 17.88
CA TYR A 320 23.56 -0.88 17.04
C TYR A 320 23.36 -0.50 15.57
N ARG A 321 24.44 -0.58 14.78
CA ARG A 321 24.52 -0.21 13.36
C ARG A 321 23.76 -1.15 12.39
N VAL A 322 22.79 -1.94 12.86
CA VAL A 322 22.17 -2.98 12.02
C VAL A 322 20.88 -2.48 11.41
N ASP A 323 21.00 -1.80 10.28
CA ASP A 323 19.84 -1.44 9.48
C ASP A 323 19.14 -2.70 8.94
N ASN A 324 18.01 -3.07 9.56
CA ASN A 324 17.27 -4.30 9.25
C ASN A 324 16.25 -4.13 8.11
N PHE A 325 16.19 -2.97 7.47
CA PHE A 325 15.43 -2.82 6.24
C PHE A 325 16.22 -3.37 5.04
N TYR A 326 15.49 -3.96 4.10
CA TYR A 326 16.06 -4.23 2.79
C TYR A 326 16.11 -2.94 1.99
N TYR A 327 17.31 -2.55 1.55
CA TYR A 327 17.47 -1.50 0.53
C TYR A 327 17.55 -2.11 -0.86
N SER A 328 18.32 -3.19 -1.00
CA SER A 328 18.32 -4.06 -2.17
C SER A 328 17.84 -5.46 -1.76
N ARG A 329 16.68 -5.87 -2.28
CA ARG A 329 16.17 -7.25 -2.14
C ARG A 329 16.33 -7.96 -3.48
N ILE A 330 16.99 -9.13 -3.47
CA ILE A 330 17.02 -10.03 -4.62
C ILE A 330 15.61 -10.63 -4.76
N ILE A 331 15.07 -10.59 -5.98
CA ILE A 331 13.73 -11.09 -6.31
C ILE A 331 13.92 -12.15 -7.39
N GLY A 332 13.41 -13.36 -7.17
CA GLY A 332 13.53 -14.48 -8.11
C GLY A 332 14.12 -15.75 -7.50
N SER A 333 14.51 -16.70 -8.36
CA SER A 333 15.00 -18.07 -8.01
C SER A 333 16.53 -18.19 -7.82
N GLN A 334 17.04 -19.34 -7.36
CA GLN A 334 18.50 -19.62 -7.16
C GLN A 334 19.36 -19.48 -8.42
N ARG A 335 18.75 -19.51 -9.61
CA ARG A 335 19.43 -19.26 -10.89
C ARG A 335 19.30 -17.81 -11.37
N GLN A 336 18.63 -16.95 -10.61
CA GLN A 336 18.02 -15.73 -11.08
C GLN A 336 18.20 -14.61 -10.04
N GLN A 337 19.35 -13.95 -10.13
CA GLN A 337 19.83 -12.98 -9.13
C GLN A 337 19.25 -11.55 -9.29
N THR A 338 18.54 -11.26 -10.40
CA THR A 338 17.96 -9.95 -10.70
C THR A 338 16.60 -10.07 -11.40
N LEU A 339 15.73 -9.05 -11.24
CA LEU A 339 14.42 -8.95 -11.91
C LEU A 339 14.52 -8.97 -13.45
N GLU A 340 15.64 -8.51 -14.00
CA GLU A 340 15.92 -8.42 -15.43
C GLU A 340 16.08 -9.81 -16.08
N LYS A 341 16.57 -10.81 -15.33
CA LYS A 341 16.81 -12.19 -15.81
C LYS A 341 15.55 -13.07 -15.77
N TRP A 342 14.37 -12.47 -15.75
CA TRP A 342 13.08 -13.15 -15.63
C TRP A 342 12.51 -13.65 -16.97
N PHE A 343 13.27 -13.51 -18.07
CA PHE A 343 12.90 -13.97 -19.41
C PHE A 343 13.95 -14.90 -20.00
#